data_AF-X1IZH7-F1
#
_entry.id   AF-X1IZH7-F1
#
_cell.length_a   1.000
_cell.length_b   1.000
_cell.length_c   1.000
_cell.angle_alpha   90.00
_cell.angle_beta   90.00
_cell.angle_gamma   90.00
#
_symmetry.space_group_name_H-M   'P 1'
#
loop_
_entity.id
_entity.type
_entity.pdbx_description
1 polymer ?
#
loop_
_entity_poly.entity_id
_entity_poly.type
_entity_poly.pdbx_seq_one_letter_code
_entity_poly.pdbx_strand_id
1 'polypeptide(L)'
;QKFPTLSVAKNAILQLPIRRIDFANPTEKKMHDDLVALVDRMLELNKRLAPIRYTPCNERDELLREINHTDNEIDNLVYDLYGLNEAEKKIINLFK
;
A
#
# COMPACT_ATOMS: atom_id res chain seq x y z
N GLN A 1 -4.31 -14.66 -12.30
CA GLN A 1 -4.77 -13.29 -12.00
C GLN A 1 -4.50 -12.43 -13.23
N LYS A 2 -5.52 -11.84 -13.87
CA LYS A 2 -5.33 -10.89 -14.97
C LYS A 2 -5.30 -9.49 -14.37
N PHE A 3 -4.18 -8.79 -14.48
CA PHE A 3 -4.07 -7.39 -14.06
C PHE A 3 -4.55 -6.49 -15.21
N PRO A 4 -5.34 -5.44 -14.94
CA PRO A 4 -5.70 -4.48 -15.97
C PRO A 4 -4.45 -3.77 -16.49
N THR A 5 -4.27 -3.73 -17.81
CA THR A 5 -3.16 -3.02 -18.43
C THR A 5 -3.52 -1.53 -18.54
N LEU A 6 -2.82 -0.69 -17.79
CA LEU A 6 -2.91 0.76 -17.92
C LEU A 6 -1.85 1.24 -18.93
N SER A 7 -2.29 1.87 -20.01
CA SER A 7 -1.40 2.54 -20.95
C SER A 7 -1.07 3.92 -20.40
N VAL A 8 0.17 4.11 -19.94
CA VAL A 8 0.65 5.38 -19.38
C VAL A 8 1.82 5.87 -20.22
N ALA A 9 1.79 7.13 -20.62
CA ALA A 9 2.89 7.75 -21.34
C ALA A 9 4.15 7.73 -20.45
N LYS A 10 5.29 7.27 -20.99
CA LYS A 10 6.56 7.14 -20.25
C LYS A 10 6.96 8.43 -19.52
N ASN A 11 6.70 9.58 -20.13
CA ASN A 11 7.01 10.90 -19.58
C ASN A 11 6.20 11.22 -18.31
N ALA A 12 4.98 10.70 -18.18
CA ALA A 12 4.14 10.93 -17.01
C ALA A 12 4.68 10.18 -15.77
N ILE A 13 5.22 8.97 -15.95
CA ILE A 13 5.82 8.19 -14.85
C ILE A 13 7.09 8.89 -14.32
N LEU A 14 7.90 9.45 -15.22
CA LEU A 14 9.14 10.13 -14.84
C LEU A 14 8.91 11.45 -14.10
N GLN A 15 7.71 12.03 -14.18
CA GLN A 15 7.33 13.27 -13.50
C GLN A 15 6.75 13.02 -12.09
N LEU A 16 6.50 11.77 -11.72
CA LEU A 16 5.99 11.47 -10.39
C LEU A 16 7.06 11.75 -9.33
N PRO A 17 6.73 12.48 -8.25
CA PRO A 17 7.65 12.77 -7.16
C PRO A 17 7.85 11.52 -6.29
N ILE A 18 8.60 10.54 -6.78
CA ILE A 18 8.94 9.32 -6.05
C ILE A 18 10.20 9.59 -5.22
N ARG A 19 10.06 9.58 -3.88
CA ARG A 19 11.21 9.71 -2.98
C ARG A 19 12.17 8.53 -3.17
N ARG A 20 13.47 8.82 -3.31
CA ARG A 20 14.52 7.78 -3.32
C ARG A 20 14.87 7.42 -1.88
N ILE A 21 14.90 6.13 -1.60
CA ILE A 21 15.27 5.58 -0.30
C ILE A 21 16.79 5.40 -0.28
N ASP A 22 17.43 5.92 0.77
CA ASP A 22 18.85 5.71 1.03
C ASP A 22 19.07 4.43 1.84
N PHE A 23 19.45 3.35 1.16
CA PHE A 23 19.73 2.06 1.79
C PHE A 23 21.02 2.04 2.64
N ALA A 24 21.87 3.06 2.55
CA ALA A 24 23.01 3.22 3.45
C ALA A 24 22.58 3.75 4.83
N ASN A 25 21.43 4.43 4.91
CA ASN A 25 20.84 4.87 6.16
C ASN A 25 20.03 3.71 6.79
N PRO A 26 20.43 3.21 7.97
CA PRO A 26 19.75 2.08 8.61
C PRO A 26 18.29 2.39 8.97
N THR A 27 17.96 3.66 9.25
CA THR A 27 16.58 4.06 9.55
C THR A 27 15.70 3.97 8.31
N GLU A 28 16.14 4.51 7.17
CA GLU A 28 15.38 4.45 5.92
C GLU A 28 15.29 3.02 5.38
N LYS A 29 16.37 2.25 5.51
CA LYS A 29 16.36 0.82 5.17
C LYS A 29 15.34 0.05 6.01
N LYS A 30 15.29 0.28 7.33
CA LYS A 30 14.32 -0.38 8.19
C LYS A 30 12.89 -0.04 7.78
N MET A 31 12.59 1.23 7.51
CA MET A 31 11.27 1.64 7.01
C MET A 31 10.90 0.96 5.70
N HIS A 32 11.86 0.83 4.77
CA HIS A 32 11.66 0.08 3.54
C HIS A 32 11.34 -1.40 3.82
N ASP A 33 12.14 -2.06 4.67
CA ASP A 33 11.98 -3.48 4.97
C ASP A 33 10.62 -3.75 5.66
N ASP A 34 10.20 -2.86 6.57
CA ASP A 34 8.88 -2.90 7.20
C ASP A 34 7.75 -2.73 6.17
N LEU A 35 7.90 -1.80 5.22
CA LEU A 35 6.92 -1.58 4.15
C LEU A 35 6.82 -2.80 3.23
N VAL A 36 7.96 -3.39 2.84
CA VAL A 36 8.00 -4.61 2.02
C VAL A 36 7.27 -5.77 2.72
N ALA A 37 7.49 -5.95 4.03
CA ALA A 37 6.80 -6.98 4.80
C ALA A 37 5.27 -6.80 4.80
N LEU A 38 4.77 -5.55 4.92
CA LEU A 38 3.34 -5.26 4.83
C LEU A 38 2.78 -5.53 3.43
N VAL A 39 3.53 -5.20 2.37
CA VAL A 39 3.12 -5.49 0.99
C VAL A 39 3.05 -7.00 0.75
N ASP A 40 4.01 -7.77 1.26
CA ASP A 40 3.98 -9.24 1.16
C ASP A 40 2.76 -9.82 1.89
N ARG A 41 2.46 -9.32 3.09
CA ARG A 41 1.24 -9.67 3.83
C ARG A 41 -0.02 -9.33 3.03
N MET A 42 -0.08 -8.14 2.45
CA MET A 42 -1.21 -7.71 1.61
C MET A 42 -1.41 -8.64 0.41
N LEU A 43 -0.33 -9.07 -0.24
CA LEU A 43 -0.40 -10.01 -1.36
C LEU A 43 -0.91 -11.39 -0.92
N GLU A 44 -0.47 -11.88 0.24
CA GLU A 44 -0.95 -13.14 0.80
C GLU A 44 -2.45 -13.09 1.15
N LEU A 45 -2.88 -12.05 1.83
CA LEU A 45 -4.30 -11.84 2.17
C LEU A 45 -5.17 -11.77 0.91
N ASN A 46 -4.72 -11.07 -0.13
CA ASN A 46 -5.43 -11.01 -1.40
C ASN A 46 -5.50 -12.36 -2.13
N LYS A 47 -4.44 -13.20 -2.03
CA LYS A 47 -4.47 -14.57 -2.57
C LYS A 47 -5.49 -15.44 -1.83
N ARG A 48 -5.59 -15.31 -0.50
CA ARG A 48 -6.60 -16.01 0.32
C ARG A 48 -8.02 -15.51 0.04
N LEU A 49 -8.18 -14.21 -0.23
CA LEU A 49 -9.48 -13.62 -0.57
C LEU A 49 -9.95 -14.03 -1.97
N ALA A 50 -9.04 -14.20 -2.94
CA ALA A 50 -9.38 -14.50 -4.33
C ALA A 50 -10.42 -15.62 -4.54
N PRO A 51 -10.32 -16.81 -3.92
CA PRO A 51 -11.30 -17.88 -4.09
C PRO A 51 -12.69 -17.58 -3.49
N ILE A 52 -12.75 -16.74 -2.45
CA ILE A 52 -13.99 -16.46 -1.70
C ILE A 52 -14.50 -15.03 -1.90
N ARG A 53 -13.88 -14.27 -2.81
CA ARG A 53 -14.11 -12.83 -3.01
C ARG A 53 -15.56 -12.46 -3.26
N TYR A 54 -16.28 -13.32 -3.97
CA TYR A 54 -17.69 -13.14 -4.34
C TYR A 54 -18.64 -13.98 -3.49
N THR A 55 -18.10 -14.75 -2.55
CA THR A 55 -18.89 -15.63 -1.67
C THR A 55 -19.07 -14.93 -0.33
N PRO A 56 -20.30 -14.55 0.07
CA PRO A 56 -20.54 -14.00 1.38
C PRO A 56 -20.33 -15.05 2.48
N CYS A 57 -19.31 -14.85 3.31
CA CYS A 57 -19.02 -15.65 4.49
C CYS A 57 -18.22 -14.82 5.51
N ASN A 58 -18.18 -15.27 6.76
CA ASN A 58 -17.44 -14.60 7.83
C ASN A 58 -15.94 -14.50 7.51
N GLU A 59 -15.37 -15.56 6.92
CA GLU A 59 -13.95 -15.59 6.51
C GLU A 59 -13.63 -14.48 5.51
N ARG A 60 -14.52 -14.22 4.54
CA ARG A 60 -14.37 -13.11 3.59
C ARG A 60 -14.30 -11.77 4.33
N ASP A 61 -15.18 -11.56 5.28
CA ASP A 61 -15.25 -10.30 6.03
C ASP A 61 -14.05 -10.11 6.97
N GLU A 62 -13.52 -11.20 7.53
CA GLU A 62 -12.26 -11.20 8.28
C GLU A 62 -11.08 -10.82 7.38
N LEU A 63 -10.94 -11.45 6.22
CA LEU A 63 -9.89 -11.12 5.26
C LEU A 63 -9.97 -9.66 4.77
N LEU A 64 -11.17 -9.15 4.50
CA LEU A 64 -11.36 -7.75 4.11
C LEU A 64 -10.98 -6.79 5.24
N ARG A 65 -11.29 -7.11 6.50
CA ARG A 65 -10.85 -6.31 7.66
C ARG A 65 -9.34 -6.32 7.80
N GLU A 66 -8.69 -7.48 7.66
CA GLU A 66 -7.24 -7.58 7.70
C GLU A 66 -6.57 -6.80 6.56
N ILE A 67 -7.10 -6.89 5.34
CA ILE A 67 -6.63 -6.12 4.19
C ILE A 67 -6.74 -4.62 4.47
N ASN A 68 -7.89 -4.15 4.95
CA ASN A 68 -8.07 -2.73 5.29
C ASN A 68 -7.14 -2.28 6.42
N HIS A 69 -6.87 -3.15 7.39
CA HIS A 69 -5.92 -2.85 8.45
C HIS A 69 -4.49 -2.70 7.90
N THR A 70 -4.03 -3.66 7.10
CA THR A 70 -2.70 -3.60 6.47
C THR A 70 -2.59 -2.42 5.50
N ASP A 71 -3.66 -2.04 4.79
CA ASP A 71 -3.68 -0.85 3.93
C ASP A 71 -3.43 0.44 4.74
N ASN A 72 -4.08 0.57 5.90
CA ASN A 72 -3.85 1.71 6.81
C ASN A 72 -2.43 1.71 7.40
N GLU A 73 -1.86 0.54 7.70
CA GLU A 73 -0.47 0.44 8.17
C GLU A 73 0.51 0.92 7.09
N ILE A 74 0.30 0.52 5.83
CA ILE A 74 1.10 0.97 4.69
C ILE A 74 0.98 2.50 4.50
N ASP A 75 -0.25 3.03 4.51
CA ASP A 75 -0.51 4.46 4.42
C ASP A 75 0.29 5.26 5.45
N ASN A 76 0.25 4.83 6.71
CA ASN A 76 0.96 5.51 7.78
C ASN A 76 2.48 5.53 7.55
N LEU A 77 3.08 4.39 7.18
CA LEU A 77 4.51 4.33 6.85
C LEU A 77 4.86 5.21 5.65
N VAL A 78 4.00 5.25 4.63
CA VAL A 78 4.19 6.12 3.46
C VAL A 78 4.08 7.59 3.86
N TYR A 79 3.10 7.98 4.69
CA TYR A 79 2.98 9.35 5.15
C TYR A 79 4.18 9.79 5.99
N ASP A 80 4.71 8.90 6.83
CA ASP A 80 5.93 9.16 7.59
C ASP A 80 7.15 9.31 6.67
N LEU A 81 7.24 8.49 5.61
CA LEU A 81 8.28 8.59 4.59
C LEU A 81 8.23 9.93 3.83
N TYR A 82 7.05 10.48 3.58
CA TYR A 82 6.88 11.78 2.95
C TYR A 82 6.87 12.95 3.95
N GLY A 83 6.95 12.67 5.25
CA GLY A 83 6.93 13.69 6.31
C GLY A 83 5.64 14.50 6.35
N LEU A 84 4.52 13.89 5.95
CA LEU A 84 3.24 14.59 5.84
C LEU A 84 2.68 14.92 7.22
N ASN A 85 2.15 16.13 7.36
CA ASN A 85 1.46 16.54 8.56
C ASN A 85 -0.02 16.09 8.55
N GLU A 86 -0.69 16.20 9.69
CA GLU A 86 -2.09 15.76 9.84
C GLU A 86 -3.08 16.48 8.92
N ALA A 87 -2.80 17.73 8.51
CA ALA A 87 -3.65 18.43 7.55
C ALA A 87 -3.46 17.89 6.12
N GLU A 88 -2.23 17.57 5.73
CA GLU A 88 -1.91 16.95 4.44
C GLU A 88 -2.47 15.53 4.34
N LYS A 89 -2.32 14.73 5.41
CA LYS A 89 -2.93 13.39 5.50
C LYS A 89 -4.44 13.44 5.32
N LYS A 90 -5.13 14.40 5.95
CA LYS A 90 -6.58 14.59 5.80
C LYS A 90 -6.97 14.91 4.35
N ILE A 91 -6.21 15.77 3.68
CA ILE A 91 -6.47 16.11 2.28
C ILE A 91 -6.37 14.87 1.40
N ILE A 92 -5.32 14.06 1.56
CA ILE A 92 -5.15 12.83 0.78
C ILE A 92 -6.28 11.83 1.06
N ASN A 93 -6.67 11.67 2.33
CA ASN A 93 -7.72 10.74 2.72
C ASN A 93 -9.11 11.14 2.20
N LEU A 94 -9.32 12.39 1.78
CA LEU A 94 -10.55 12.82 1.09
C LEU A 94 -10.64 12.30 -0.36
N PHE A 95 -9.52 11.85 -0.93
CA PHE A 95 -9.46 11.29 -2.29
C PHE A 95 -9.42 9.75 -2.33
N LYS A 96 -9.42 9.09 -1.16
CA LYS A 96 -9.55 7.62 -1.03
C LYS A 96 -11.02 7.21 -1.15
#